data_AF-A0A072PS29-F1
#
_entry.id   AF-A0A072PS29-F1
#
_cell.length_a   1.000
_cell.length_b   1.000
_cell.length_c   1.000
_cell.angle_alpha   90.00
_cell.angle_beta   90.00
_cell.angle_gamma   90.00
#
_symmetry.space_group_name_H-M   'P 1'
#
loop_
_entity.id
_entity.type
_entity.pdbx_description
1 polymer ?
#
loop_
_entity_poly.entity_id
_entity_poly.type
_entity_poly.pdbx_seq_one_letter_code
_entity_poly.pdbx_strand_id
1 'polypeptide(L)'
;MASHKASSVTIDEYHLPKGSKLLATIVMTGLMTISARRKFIEPRSLLHDQILARGGAKTIKYSKPVQAFLFYFLFGSHSIEAVYFALTKLKQHNVKAFSIVWLKWVVTIFLGGSIVAGKHFDEVVEQKEIKAMKEI
;
A
#
# COMPACT_ATOMS: atom_id res chain seq x y z
N MET A 1 -29.45 6.58 -25.47
CA MET A 1 -29.07 5.64 -24.39
C MET A 1 -28.56 6.45 -23.21
N ALA A 2 -29.38 6.61 -22.18
CA ALA A 2 -28.99 7.31 -20.97
C ALA A 2 -28.00 6.45 -20.18
N SER A 3 -26.73 6.87 -20.14
CA SER A 3 -25.74 6.32 -19.22
C SER A 3 -26.01 6.91 -17.84
N HIS A 4 -26.78 6.19 -17.03
CA HIS A 4 -26.84 6.43 -15.59
C HIS A 4 -25.45 6.13 -15.02
N LYS A 5 -24.57 7.15 -14.98
CA LYS A 5 -23.30 7.06 -14.27
C LYS A 5 -23.64 7.02 -12.78
N ALA A 6 -23.45 5.84 -12.20
CA ALA A 6 -23.84 5.48 -10.85
C ALA A 6 -23.47 6.54 -9.81
N SER A 7 -24.41 6.75 -8.89
CA SER A 7 -24.30 7.49 -7.64
C SER A 7 -22.92 7.30 -7.01
N SER A 8 -22.16 8.39 -6.83
CA SER A 8 -20.91 8.34 -6.08
C SER A 8 -21.23 8.03 -4.61
N VAL A 9 -21.24 6.76 -4.26
CA VAL A 9 -21.46 6.32 -2.88
C VAL A 9 -20.39 6.97 -1.99
N THR A 10 -20.85 7.60 -0.91
CA THR A 10 -19.97 8.26 0.05
C THR A 10 -19.28 7.21 0.92
N ILE A 11 -17.96 7.25 0.99
CA ILE A 11 -17.17 6.35 1.83
C ILE A 11 -16.76 7.09 3.12
N ASP A 12 -17.41 6.76 4.22
CA ASP A 12 -17.20 7.31 5.56
C ASP A 12 -16.65 6.28 6.56
N GLU A 13 -16.42 5.06 6.10
CA GLU A 13 -15.90 3.96 6.88
C GLU A 13 -14.56 3.46 6.36
N TYR A 14 -13.79 2.83 7.25
CA TYR A 14 -12.52 2.21 6.91
C TYR A 14 -12.54 0.75 7.37
N HIS A 15 -12.24 -0.13 6.43
CA HIS A 15 -12.08 -1.56 6.67
C HIS A 15 -10.62 -1.94 6.43
N LEU A 16 -10.00 -2.61 7.38
CA LEU A 16 -8.65 -3.17 7.19
C LEU A 16 -8.68 -4.20 6.06
N PRO A 17 -7.62 -4.27 5.22
CA PRO A 17 -7.43 -5.37 4.29
C PRO A 17 -7.50 -6.71 5.02
N LYS A 18 -8.09 -7.73 4.39
CA LYS A 18 -8.17 -9.09 4.94
C LYS A 18 -7.50 -10.11 4.00
N GLY A 19 -7.15 -11.26 4.56
CA GLY A 19 -6.60 -12.39 3.80
C GLY A 19 -5.29 -12.05 3.07
N SER A 20 -5.19 -12.44 1.80
CA SER A 20 -4.00 -12.27 0.97
C SER A 20 -3.58 -10.80 0.80
N LYS A 21 -4.53 -9.86 0.83
CA LYS A 21 -4.25 -8.41 0.72
C LYS A 21 -3.55 -7.85 1.94
N LEU A 22 -3.94 -8.33 3.12
CA LEU A 22 -3.27 -7.97 4.37
C LEU A 22 -1.85 -8.51 4.38
N LEU A 23 -1.68 -9.77 3.98
CA LEU A 23 -0.36 -10.39 3.90
C LEU A 23 0.56 -9.62 2.95
N ALA A 24 0.09 -9.30 1.74
CA ALA A 24 0.85 -8.52 0.78
C ALA A 24 1.19 -7.12 1.32
N THR A 25 0.25 -6.45 1.99
CA THR A 25 0.48 -5.15 2.63
C THR A 25 1.59 -5.24 3.70
N ILE A 26 1.56 -6.28 4.54
CA ILE A 26 2.57 -6.51 5.57
C ILE A 26 3.94 -6.79 4.94
N VAL A 27 4.00 -7.61 3.89
CA VAL A 27 5.26 -7.91 3.18
C VAL A 27 5.85 -6.65 2.56
N MET A 28 5.05 -5.84 1.86
CA MET A 28 5.52 -4.60 1.24
C MET A 28 5.99 -3.58 2.28
N THR A 29 5.23 -3.44 3.38
CA THR A 29 5.62 -2.59 4.52
C THR A 29 6.93 -3.08 5.16
N GLY A 30 7.07 -4.39 5.34
CA GLY A 30 8.27 -5.01 5.88
C GLY A 30 9.48 -4.77 4.99
N LEU A 31 9.34 -4.96 3.67
CA LEU A 31 10.39 -4.69 2.69
C LEU A 31 10.81 -3.22 2.69
N MET A 32 9.85 -2.29 2.73
CA MET A 32 10.13 -0.86 2.83
C MET A 32 10.85 -0.51 4.15
N THR A 33 10.44 -1.10 5.26
CA THR A 33 11.05 -0.85 6.59
C THR A 33 12.47 -1.40 6.69
N ILE A 34 12.69 -2.62 6.18
CA ILE A 34 14.00 -3.26 6.17
C ILE A 34 14.94 -2.52 5.22
N SER A 35 14.43 -2.08 4.06
CA SER A 35 15.23 -1.30 3.11
C SER A 35 15.57 0.11 3.61
N ALA A 36 14.74 0.71 4.46
CA ALA A 36 15.02 2.02 5.06
C ALA A 36 16.20 2.02 6.05
N ARG A 37 16.56 0.87 6.65
CA ARG A 37 17.59 0.79 7.69
C ARG A 37 18.81 0.00 7.24
N ARG A 38 19.92 0.72 7.01
CA ARG A 38 21.22 0.11 6.64
C ARG A 38 21.76 -0.89 7.66
N LYS A 39 21.43 -0.71 8.94
CA LYS A 39 21.79 -1.64 10.03
C LYS A 39 21.37 -3.09 9.77
N PHE A 40 20.33 -3.31 8.97
CA PHE A 40 19.89 -4.67 8.64
C PHE A 40 20.80 -5.38 7.64
N ILE A 41 21.63 -4.70 6.86
CA ILE A 41 22.54 -5.34 5.90
C ILE A 41 24.01 -5.24 6.32
N GLU A 42 24.29 -4.60 7.44
CA GLU A 42 25.64 -4.47 8.01
C GLU A 42 26.10 -5.78 8.64
N PRO A 43 27.41 -6.07 8.63
CA PRO A 43 27.97 -7.23 9.32
C PRO A 43 27.52 -7.29 10.78
N ARG A 44 27.20 -8.49 11.29
CA ARG A 44 26.61 -8.73 12.63
C ARG A 44 25.09 -8.51 12.72
N SER A 45 24.42 -8.19 11.61
CA SER A 45 22.96 -8.23 11.54
C SER A 45 22.48 -9.66 11.21
N LEU A 46 21.30 -10.03 11.70
CA LEU A 46 20.71 -11.35 11.40
C LEU A 46 20.56 -11.59 9.89
N LEU A 47 20.15 -10.56 9.14
CA LEU A 47 19.98 -10.64 7.69
C LEU A 47 21.33 -10.75 6.95
N HIS A 48 22.38 -10.08 7.43
CA HIS A 48 23.70 -10.23 6.86
C HIS A 48 24.26 -11.62 7.12
N ASP A 49 24.23 -12.07 8.36
CA ASP A 49 24.94 -13.28 8.79
C ASP A 49 24.23 -14.57 8.33
N GLN A 50 22.90 -14.56 8.24
CA GLN A 50 22.13 -15.74 7.82
C GLN A 50 21.86 -15.79 6.31
N ILE A 51 21.75 -14.65 5.63
CA ILE A 51 21.33 -14.59 4.22
C ILE A 51 22.46 -14.04 3.33
N LEU A 52 22.95 -12.82 3.59
CA LEU A 52 23.91 -12.17 2.68
C LEU A 52 25.27 -12.88 2.66
N ALA A 53 25.76 -13.33 3.82
CA ALA A 53 27.03 -14.05 3.95
C ALA A 53 27.01 -15.40 3.22
N ARG A 54 25.85 -16.07 3.16
CA ARG A 54 25.65 -17.31 2.40
C ARG A 54 25.55 -17.09 0.89
N GLY A 55 25.16 -15.89 0.46
CA GLY A 55 25.03 -15.51 -0.95
C GLY A 55 26.35 -15.18 -1.65
N GLY A 56 27.49 -15.24 -0.97
CA GLY A 56 28.82 -15.01 -1.53
C GLY A 56 29.17 -13.54 -1.82
N ALA A 57 30.36 -13.31 -2.39
CA ALA A 57 30.94 -11.97 -2.55
C ALA A 57 30.10 -11.00 -3.41
N LYS A 58 29.39 -11.51 -4.42
CA LYS A 58 28.50 -10.69 -5.27
C LYS A 58 27.30 -10.14 -4.47
N THR A 59 26.69 -10.97 -3.63
CA THR A 59 25.52 -10.59 -2.83
C THR A 59 25.87 -9.50 -1.82
N ILE A 60 27.03 -9.62 -1.17
CA ILE A 60 27.55 -8.58 -0.25
C ILE A 60 27.81 -7.28 -1.01
N LYS A 61 28.47 -7.35 -2.19
CA LYS A 61 28.79 -6.17 -3.02
C LYS A 61 27.54 -5.40 -3.45
N TYR A 62 26.48 -6.09 -3.86
CA TYR A 62 25.26 -5.47 -4.37
C TYR A 62 24.18 -5.21 -3.30
N SER A 63 24.36 -5.69 -2.06
CA SER A 63 23.39 -5.50 -0.97
C SER A 63 23.01 -4.04 -0.72
N LYS A 64 24.01 -3.15 -0.61
CA LYS A 64 23.82 -1.71 -0.39
C LYS A 64 23.08 -0.99 -1.53
N PRO A 65 23.52 -1.08 -2.80
CA PRO A 65 22.81 -0.41 -3.90
C PRO A 65 21.41 -0.99 -4.11
N VAL A 66 21.21 -2.31 -3.98
CA VAL A 66 19.89 -2.92 -4.08
C VAL A 66 18.98 -2.45 -2.95
N GLN A 67 19.47 -2.39 -1.71
CA GLN A 67 18.68 -1.89 -0.58
C GLN A 67 18.25 -0.43 -0.80
N ALA A 68 19.16 0.44 -1.25
CA ALA A 68 18.85 1.83 -1.54
C ALA A 68 17.83 1.95 -2.68
N PHE A 69 18.01 1.20 -3.76
CA PHE A 69 17.07 1.15 -4.87
C PHE A 69 15.68 0.70 -4.40
N LEU A 70 15.59 -0.39 -3.64
CA LEU A 70 14.32 -0.89 -3.10
C LEU A 70 13.63 0.15 -2.23
N PHE A 71 14.37 0.83 -1.35
CA PHE A 71 13.79 1.87 -0.50
C PHE A 71 13.22 3.01 -1.34
N TYR A 72 14.02 3.62 -2.22
CA TYR A 72 13.57 4.76 -3.03
C TYR A 72 12.46 4.37 -4.01
N PHE A 73 12.52 3.17 -4.57
CA PHE A 73 11.48 2.67 -5.46
C PHE A 73 10.16 2.45 -4.70
N LEU A 74 10.17 1.71 -3.58
CA LEU A 74 8.96 1.44 -2.81
C LEU A 74 8.40 2.72 -2.19
N PHE A 75 9.23 3.48 -1.48
CA PHE A 75 8.81 4.73 -0.85
C PHE A 75 8.31 5.74 -1.89
N GLY A 76 9.05 5.92 -2.98
CA GLY A 76 8.71 6.86 -4.04
C GLY A 76 7.43 6.47 -4.77
N SER A 77 7.35 5.22 -5.25
CA SER A 77 6.17 4.74 -5.98
C SER A 77 4.92 4.75 -5.10
N HIS A 78 5.00 4.24 -3.87
CA HIS A 78 3.86 4.23 -2.95
C HIS A 78 3.43 5.65 -2.52
N SER A 79 4.36 6.60 -2.40
CA SER A 79 4.03 8.01 -2.15
C SER A 79 3.22 8.61 -3.31
N ILE A 80 3.69 8.40 -4.55
CA ILE A 80 3.00 8.88 -5.76
C ILE A 80 1.61 8.23 -5.86
N GLU A 81 1.52 6.92 -5.62
CA GLU A 81 0.26 6.19 -5.63
C GLU A 81 -0.72 6.68 -4.56
N ALA A 82 -0.24 6.94 -3.34
CA ALA A 82 -1.07 7.44 -2.25
C ALA A 82 -1.62 8.83 -2.55
N VAL A 83 -0.80 9.72 -3.13
CA VAL A 83 -1.24 11.06 -3.57
C VAL A 83 -2.24 10.95 -4.71
N TYR A 84 -1.95 10.15 -5.74
CA TYR A 84 -2.85 9.93 -6.87
C TYR A 84 -4.20 9.39 -6.40
N PHE A 85 -4.20 8.37 -5.52
CA PHE A 85 -5.41 7.78 -4.96
C PHE A 85 -6.22 8.79 -4.13
N ALA A 86 -5.54 9.63 -3.34
CA ALA A 86 -6.21 10.65 -2.55
C ALA A 86 -6.91 11.72 -3.40
N LEU A 87 -6.27 12.13 -4.51
CA LEU A 87 -6.79 13.16 -5.41
C LEU A 87 -7.87 12.64 -6.36
N THR A 88 -7.88 11.33 -6.64
CA THR A 88 -8.82 10.68 -7.57
C THR A 88 -9.92 9.94 -6.83
N LYS A 89 -9.63 8.73 -6.33
CA LYS A 89 -10.61 7.80 -5.74
C LYS A 89 -11.25 8.36 -4.46
N LEU A 90 -10.47 8.87 -3.51
CA LEU A 90 -11.05 9.41 -2.27
C LEU A 90 -11.93 10.63 -2.54
N LYS A 91 -11.51 11.51 -3.46
CA LYS A 91 -12.30 12.67 -3.88
C LYS A 91 -13.57 12.25 -4.63
N GLN A 92 -13.48 11.24 -5.49
CA GLN A 92 -14.62 10.71 -6.26
C GLN A 92 -15.70 10.12 -5.34
N HIS A 93 -15.32 9.49 -4.23
CA HIS A 93 -16.23 8.88 -3.26
C HIS A 93 -16.54 9.78 -2.04
N ASN A 94 -16.42 11.09 -2.20
CA ASN A 94 -16.75 12.12 -1.20
C ASN A 94 -16.09 11.90 0.18
N VAL A 95 -14.92 11.28 0.22
CA VAL A 95 -14.17 11.10 1.47
C VAL A 95 -13.59 12.44 1.90
N LYS A 96 -14.02 12.96 3.06
CA LYS A 96 -13.57 14.25 3.58
C LYS A 96 -12.04 14.25 3.74
N ALA A 97 -11.36 15.15 3.03
CA ALA A 97 -9.90 15.31 3.12
C ALA A 97 -9.46 15.55 4.57
N PHE A 98 -8.32 14.96 4.95
CA PHE A 98 -7.76 15.02 6.32
C PHE A 98 -8.65 14.45 7.44
N SER A 99 -9.78 13.82 7.12
CA SER A 99 -10.50 13.02 8.11
C SER A 99 -9.68 11.80 8.53
N ILE A 100 -10.01 11.23 9.70
CA ILE A 100 -9.37 10.00 10.18
C ILE A 100 -9.52 8.87 9.15
N VAL A 101 -10.67 8.79 8.47
CA VAL A 101 -10.95 7.80 7.42
C VAL A 101 -10.07 8.03 6.21
N TRP A 102 -9.94 9.29 5.77
CA TRP A 102 -9.04 9.66 4.68
C TRP A 102 -7.60 9.29 5.00
N LEU A 103 -7.12 9.60 6.21
CA LEU A 103 -5.77 9.25 6.65
C LEU A 103 -5.55 7.74 6.68
N LYS A 104 -6.52 6.97 7.20
CA LYS A 104 -6.42 5.50 7.21
C LYS A 104 -6.30 4.92 5.81
N TRP A 105 -7.08 5.42 4.85
CA TRP A 105 -7.01 4.98 3.46
C TRP A 105 -5.68 5.36 2.80
N VAL A 106 -5.22 6.60 2.98
CA VAL A 106 -3.93 7.07 2.44
C VAL A 106 -2.77 6.26 3.00
N VAL A 107 -2.74 6.03 4.32
CA VAL A 107 -1.71 5.20 4.96
C VAL A 107 -1.75 3.77 4.46
N THR A 108 -2.94 3.19 4.27
CA THR A 108 -3.07 1.83 3.76
C THR A 108 -2.52 1.70 2.34
N ILE A 109 -2.78 2.69 1.48
CA ILE A 109 -2.23 2.73 0.12
C ILE A 109 -0.73 2.94 0.14
N PHE A 110 -0.22 3.83 0.99
CA PHE A 110 1.22 4.05 1.14
C PHE A 110 1.96 2.78 1.63
N LEU A 111 1.33 2.00 2.51
CA LEU A 111 1.93 0.78 3.05
C LEU A 111 1.82 -0.42 2.09
N GLY A 112 0.67 -0.58 1.45
CA GLY A 112 0.36 -1.75 0.60
C GLY A 112 0.57 -1.57 -0.89
N GLY A 113 0.72 -0.33 -1.36
CA GLY A 113 0.72 0.04 -2.76
C GLY A 113 -0.68 -0.01 -3.39
N SER A 114 -0.84 0.64 -4.54
CA SER A 114 -2.12 0.76 -5.26
C SER A 114 -2.67 -0.59 -5.72
N ILE A 115 -1.80 -1.54 -6.08
CA ILE A 115 -2.19 -2.84 -6.65
C ILE A 115 -3.02 -3.66 -5.65
N VAL A 116 -2.67 -3.61 -4.37
CA VAL A 116 -3.31 -4.41 -3.33
C VAL A 116 -4.35 -3.59 -2.58
N ALA A 117 -3.94 -2.43 -2.06
CA ALA A 117 -4.81 -1.59 -1.25
C ALA A 117 -5.85 -0.83 -2.09
N GLY A 118 -5.56 -0.51 -3.35
CA GLY A 118 -6.53 0.08 -4.28
C GLY A 118 -7.65 -0.91 -4.63
N LYS A 119 -7.32 -2.17 -4.92
CA LYS A 119 -8.32 -3.23 -5.11
C LYS A 119 -9.16 -3.47 -3.86
N HIS A 120 -8.59 -3.30 -2.67
CA HIS A 120 -9.34 -3.38 -1.42
C HIS A 120 -10.34 -2.24 -1.28
N PHE A 121 -9.95 -1.02 -1.63
CA PHE A 121 -10.87 0.12 -1.65
C PHE A 121 -12.02 -0.10 -2.65
N ASP A 122 -11.71 -0.56 -3.86
CA ASP A 122 -12.72 -0.83 -4.89
C ASP A 122 -13.74 -1.88 -4.43
N GLU A 123 -13.32 -2.93 -3.71
CA GLU A 123 -14.24 -3.90 -3.10
C GLU A 123 -15.13 -3.29 -2.01
N VAL A 124 -14.59 -2.37 -1.20
CA VAL A 124 -15.40 -1.68 -0.18
C VAL A 124 -16.46 -0.79 -0.84
N VAL A 125 -16.09 -0.11 -1.92
CA VAL A 125 -17.03 0.68 -2.74
C VAL A 125 -18.12 -0.22 -3.32
N GLU A 126 -17.75 -1.32 -3.97
CA GLU A 126 -18.69 -2.27 -4.59
C GLU A 126 -19.65 -2.87 -3.56
N GLN A 127 -19.14 -3.28 -2.40
CA GLN A 127 -19.99 -3.79 -1.31
C GLN A 127 -21.01 -2.77 -0.84
N LYS A 128 -20.62 -1.49 -0.77
CA LYS A 128 -21.51 -0.42 -0.35
C LYS A 128 -22.53 -0.05 -1.42
N GLU A 129 -22.14 -0.09 -2.69
CA GLU A 129 -23.06 0.06 -3.84
C GLU A 129 -24.11 -1.06 -3.87
N ILE A 130 -23.69 -2.33 -3.70
CA ILE A 130 -24.61 -3.47 -3.65
C ILE A 130 -25.58 -3.35 -2.47
N LYS A 131 -25.10 -2.91 -1.30
CA LYS A 131 -25.95 -2.70 -0.12
C LYS A 131 -26.98 -1.60 -0.37
N ALA A 132 -26.57 -0.48 -0.94
CA ALA A 132 -27.47 0.62 -1.29
C ALA A 132 -28.56 0.21 -2.30
N MET A 133 -28.23 -0.66 -3.27
CA MET A 133 -29.22 -1.18 -4.23
C MET A 133 -30.23 -2.15 -3.60
N LYS A 134 -29.86 -2.88 -2.53
CA LYS A 134 -30.76 -3.84 -1.85
C LYS A 134 -31.72 -3.18 -0.86
N GLU A 135 -31.44 -1.95 -0.46
CA GLU A 135 -32.26 -1.15 0.47
C GLU A 135 -33.31 -0.30 -0.26
N ILE A 136 -33.31 -0.30 -1.60
CA ILE A 136 -34.31 0.32 -2.49
C ILE A 136 -35.34 -0.73 -2.90
#